data_AF-A0A062BMD0-F1
#
_entry.id   AF-A0A062BMD0-F1
#
_cell.length_a   1.000
_cell.length_b   1.000
_cell.length_c   1.000
_cell.angle_alpha   90.00
_cell.angle_beta   90.00
_cell.angle_gamma   90.00
#
_symmetry.space_group_name_H-M   'P 1'
#
loop_
_entity.id
_entity.type
_entity.pdbx_description
1 polymer ?
#
loop_
_entity_poly.entity_id
_entity_poly.type
_entity_poly.pdbx_seq_one_letter_code
_entity_poly.pdbx_strand_id
1 'polypeptide(L)'
;MQKQPAFKKNCDLIIIYKVDFLSDFNGIEEQVLEIEENPYYFKKYFFYYSDAEEKLLLGKSYEDFKSQIKKMDEFDEYKKDPLKPSFHSLVTRMFIKFPFLEIPKFSKSFQNLTDSVSEKVNANDLVKTYDLIRKYEANNIDEVLSELLNEELENIKASDSSI
;
A
#
# COMPACT_ATOMS: atom_id res chain seq x y z
N MET A 1 -20.44 -13.13 -44.10
CA MET A 1 -19.21 -13.33 -43.30
C MET A 1 -19.45 -14.46 -42.31
N GLN A 2 -18.70 -15.56 -42.42
CA GLN A 2 -18.77 -16.69 -41.49
C GLN A 2 -18.34 -16.23 -40.09
N LYS A 3 -19.23 -16.39 -39.10
CA LYS A 3 -18.88 -16.31 -37.67
C LYS A 3 -17.96 -17.50 -37.38
N GLN A 4 -16.64 -17.28 -37.29
CA GLN A 4 -15.72 -18.32 -36.84
C GLN A 4 -15.90 -18.54 -35.32
N PRO A 5 -16.36 -19.72 -34.88
CA PRO A 5 -16.65 -20.02 -33.47
C PRO A 5 -15.39 -20.22 -32.61
N ALA A 6 -14.19 -20.01 -33.17
CA ALA A 6 -12.90 -20.27 -32.54
C ALA A 6 -12.47 -19.19 -31.53
N PHE A 7 -13.00 -17.96 -31.61
CA PHE A 7 -12.86 -16.94 -30.56
C PHE A 7 -13.85 -17.21 -29.42
N LYS A 8 -13.74 -18.41 -28.87
CA LYS A 8 -14.46 -18.87 -27.67
C LYS A 8 -14.18 -17.89 -26.52
N LYS A 9 -15.19 -17.72 -25.67
CA LYS A 9 -15.38 -16.78 -24.54
C LYS A 9 -14.23 -16.62 -23.50
N ASN A 10 -13.05 -17.20 -23.71
CA ASN A 10 -11.88 -17.18 -22.82
C ASN A 10 -10.58 -16.84 -23.58
N CYS A 11 -10.62 -15.84 -24.46
CA CYS A 11 -9.43 -15.33 -25.12
C CYS A 11 -9.18 -13.92 -24.57
N ASP A 12 -7.91 -13.59 -24.33
CA ASP A 12 -7.47 -12.25 -23.98
C ASP A 12 -6.44 -11.81 -25.02
N LEU A 13 -6.50 -10.55 -25.46
CA LEU A 13 -5.51 -9.93 -26.33
C LEU A 13 -4.62 -9.02 -25.49
N ILE A 14 -3.31 -9.24 -25.56
CA ILE A 14 -2.31 -8.36 -24.96
C ILE A 14 -1.60 -7.61 -26.09
N ILE A 15 -1.64 -6.29 -26.03
CA ILE A 15 -0.93 -5.40 -26.96
C ILE A 15 0.24 -4.81 -26.20
N ILE A 16 1.45 -5.05 -26.69
CA ILE A 16 2.68 -4.49 -26.16
C ILE A 16 3.15 -3.41 -27.12
N TYR A 17 3.25 -2.17 -26.64
CA TYR A 17 3.59 -1.01 -27.44
C TYR A 17 4.81 -0.29 -26.88
N LYS A 18 5.78 0.01 -27.74
CA LYS A 18 6.99 0.72 -27.36
C LYS A 18 6.79 2.23 -27.57
N VAL A 19 7.15 3.03 -26.57
CA VAL A 19 7.19 4.49 -26.63
C VAL A 19 8.64 4.98 -26.45
N ASP A 20 8.95 6.17 -26.94
CA ASP A 20 10.27 6.77 -26.74
C ASP A 20 10.41 7.21 -25.27
N PHE A 21 9.40 7.93 -24.75
CA PHE A 21 9.30 8.34 -23.35
C PHE A 21 7.96 7.92 -22.76
N LEU A 22 7.93 7.62 -21.46
CA LEU A 22 6.67 7.25 -20.78
C LEU A 22 5.62 8.36 -20.83
N SER A 23 6.04 9.63 -20.90
CA SER A 23 5.16 10.78 -21.08
C SER A 23 4.42 10.79 -22.41
N ASP A 24 4.93 10.10 -23.43
CA ASP A 24 4.30 10.05 -24.76
C ASP A 24 3.00 9.27 -24.75
N PHE A 25 2.77 8.47 -23.70
CA PHE A 25 1.49 7.79 -23.47
C PHE A 25 0.32 8.77 -23.44
N ASN A 26 0.51 10.00 -22.93
CA ASN A 26 -0.53 11.03 -22.88
C ASN A 26 -1.09 11.36 -24.28
N GLY A 27 -0.31 11.17 -25.35
CA GLY A 27 -0.75 11.41 -26.73
C GLY A 27 -1.57 10.27 -27.34
N ILE A 28 -1.55 9.08 -26.74
CA ILE A 28 -2.24 7.88 -27.25
C ILE A 28 -3.26 7.30 -26.26
N GLU A 29 -3.41 7.89 -25.08
CA GLU A 29 -4.26 7.38 -24.00
C GLU A 29 -5.72 7.17 -24.44
N GLU A 30 -6.30 8.12 -25.17
CA GLU A 30 -7.69 8.02 -25.66
C GLU A 30 -7.87 6.81 -26.61
N GLN A 31 -6.93 6.62 -27.53
CA GLN A 31 -6.94 5.48 -28.47
C GLN A 31 -6.78 4.15 -27.74
N VAL A 32 -5.95 4.14 -26.70
CA VAL A 32 -5.77 2.96 -25.83
C VAL A 32 -7.06 2.62 -25.11
N LEU A 33 -7.77 3.61 -24.57
CA LEU A 33 -9.07 3.41 -23.93
C LEU A 33 -10.11 2.88 -24.92
N GLU A 34 -10.19 3.43 -26.13
CA GLU A 34 -11.07 2.91 -27.19
C GLU A 34 -10.80 1.43 -27.52
N ILE A 35 -9.53 1.02 -27.50
CA ILE A 35 -9.13 -0.38 -27.69
C ILE A 35 -9.57 -1.22 -26.49
N GLU A 36 -9.21 -0.83 -25.26
CA GLU A 36 -9.46 -1.61 -24.04
C GLU A 36 -10.97 -1.75 -23.73
N GLU A 37 -11.74 -0.70 -23.96
CA GLU A 37 -13.18 -0.63 -23.66
C GLU A 37 -14.05 -1.24 -24.77
N ASN A 38 -13.47 -1.62 -25.91
CA ASN A 38 -14.22 -2.25 -26.99
C ASN A 38 -14.88 -3.58 -26.52
N PRO A 39 -16.22 -3.67 -26.48
CA PRO A 39 -16.92 -4.77 -25.81
C PRO A 39 -16.95 -6.07 -26.62
N TYR A 40 -16.46 -6.08 -27.86
CA TYR A 40 -16.58 -7.22 -28.75
C TYR A 40 -15.43 -8.23 -28.59
N TYR A 41 -15.76 -9.51 -28.76
CA TYR A 41 -14.85 -10.68 -28.87
C TYR A 41 -14.14 -11.14 -27.60
N PHE A 42 -13.28 -10.32 -27.00
CA PHE A 42 -12.35 -10.69 -25.92
C PHE A 42 -11.90 -9.47 -25.13
N LYS A 43 -11.35 -9.70 -23.92
CA LYS A 43 -10.70 -8.63 -23.14
C LYS A 43 -9.42 -8.22 -23.85
N LYS A 44 -9.12 -6.93 -23.81
CA LYS A 44 -7.95 -6.34 -24.46
C LYS A 44 -7.18 -5.60 -23.38
N TYR A 45 -5.89 -5.88 -23.30
CA TYR A 45 -4.97 -5.26 -22.36
C TYR A 45 -3.90 -4.55 -23.16
N PHE A 46 -3.75 -3.26 -22.95
CA PHE A 46 -2.69 -2.48 -23.57
C PHE A 46 -1.61 -2.17 -22.54
N PHE A 47 -0.38 -2.53 -22.87
CA PHE A 47 0.77 -2.26 -22.04
C PHE A 47 1.86 -1.57 -22.84
N TYR A 48 2.38 -0.49 -22.28
CA TYR A 48 3.41 0.32 -22.91
C TYR A 48 4.69 0.34 -22.07
N TYR A 49 5.82 0.42 -22.77
CA TYR A 49 7.14 0.48 -22.15
C TYR A 49 8.06 1.41 -22.96
N SER A 50 9.04 1.98 -22.27
CA SER A 50 10.08 2.81 -22.90
C SER A 50 11.39 2.06 -23.15
N ASP A 51 12.25 2.61 -24.02
CA ASP A 51 13.63 2.14 -24.22
C ASP A 51 14.41 2.01 -22.90
N ALA A 52 14.19 2.94 -21.98
CA ALA A 52 14.85 2.93 -20.68
C ALA A 52 14.42 1.70 -19.85
N GLU A 53 13.15 1.33 -19.90
CA GLU A 53 12.63 0.18 -19.16
C GLU A 53 12.98 -1.16 -19.80
N GLU A 54 13.08 -1.22 -21.13
CA GLU A 54 13.52 -2.43 -21.85
C GLU A 54 14.90 -2.88 -21.36
N LYS A 55 15.81 -1.93 -21.15
CA LYS A 55 17.15 -2.21 -20.61
C LYS A 55 17.10 -2.72 -19.17
N LEU A 56 16.13 -2.27 -18.37
CA LEU A 56 15.95 -2.70 -16.98
C LEU A 56 15.40 -4.13 -16.87
N LEU A 57 14.78 -4.65 -17.94
CA LEU A 57 14.27 -6.01 -18.02
C LEU A 57 15.33 -7.06 -18.30
N LEU A 58 16.47 -6.66 -18.89
CA LEU A 58 17.51 -7.61 -19.29
C LEU A 58 18.05 -8.38 -18.07
N GLY A 59 17.99 -9.70 -18.15
CA GLY A 59 18.42 -10.60 -17.08
C GLY A 59 17.47 -10.71 -15.89
N LYS A 60 16.26 -10.14 -15.97
CA LYS A 60 15.22 -10.30 -14.94
C LYS A 60 14.35 -11.52 -15.21
N SER A 61 14.01 -12.21 -14.13
CA SER A 61 13.07 -13.32 -14.09
C SER A 61 11.72 -12.89 -13.54
N TYR A 62 10.70 -13.73 -13.66
CA TYR A 62 9.40 -13.45 -13.03
C TYR A 62 9.45 -13.39 -11.49
N GLU A 63 10.41 -14.07 -10.85
CA GLU A 63 10.62 -13.94 -9.40
C GLU A 63 11.14 -12.55 -9.01
N ASP A 64 11.93 -11.91 -9.88
CA ASP A 64 12.35 -10.53 -9.68
C ASP A 64 11.15 -9.59 -9.66
N PHE A 65 10.12 -9.85 -10.48
CA PHE A 65 8.91 -9.03 -10.52
C PHE A 65 8.11 -9.19 -9.22
N LYS A 66 7.97 -10.44 -8.76
CA LYS A 66 7.27 -10.77 -7.52
C LYS A 66 7.98 -10.23 -6.27
N SER A 67 9.31 -10.15 -6.27
CA SER A 67 10.05 -9.50 -5.19
C SER A 67 9.98 -7.97 -5.29
N GLN A 68 10.02 -7.42 -6.50
CA GLN A 68 10.01 -5.98 -6.74
C GLN A 68 8.69 -5.31 -6.34
N ILE A 69 7.54 -5.92 -6.66
CA ILE A 69 6.22 -5.37 -6.32
C ILE A 69 5.98 -5.28 -4.80
N LYS A 70 6.82 -5.94 -3.99
CA LYS A 70 6.72 -5.91 -2.52
C LYS A 70 7.41 -4.71 -1.87
N LYS A 71 8.23 -3.97 -2.61
CA LYS A 71 9.05 -2.90 -2.06
C LYS A 71 8.25 -1.62 -1.88
N MET A 72 7.82 -1.36 -0.65
CA MET A 72 6.97 -0.21 -0.31
C MET A 72 7.67 1.13 -0.51
N ASP A 73 8.97 1.23 -0.23
CA ASP A 73 9.72 2.48 -0.42
C ASP A 73 9.76 2.89 -1.90
N GLU A 74 10.00 1.92 -2.80
CA GLU A 74 9.99 2.16 -4.24
C GLU A 74 8.56 2.44 -4.77
N PHE A 75 7.53 1.91 -4.10
CA PHE A 75 6.13 2.25 -4.38
C PHE A 75 5.81 3.70 -3.98
N ASP A 76 6.35 4.18 -2.86
CA ASP A 76 6.22 5.57 -2.43
C ASP A 76 6.92 6.53 -3.41
N GLU A 77 8.05 6.14 -3.99
CA GLU A 77 8.68 6.90 -5.07
C GLU A 77 7.83 6.90 -6.35
N TYR A 78 7.30 5.75 -6.74
CA TYR A 78 6.42 5.63 -7.90
C TYR A 78 5.19 6.54 -7.81
N LYS A 79 4.56 6.64 -6.63
CA LYS A 79 3.41 7.54 -6.43
C LYS A 79 3.73 9.01 -6.66
N LYS A 80 4.97 9.43 -6.44
CA LYS A 80 5.40 10.82 -6.64
C LYS A 80 5.61 11.14 -8.12
N ASP A 81 6.12 10.18 -8.89
CA ASP A 81 6.37 10.34 -10.31
C ASP A 81 6.18 9.02 -11.08
N PRO A 82 4.94 8.69 -11.50
CA PRO A 82 4.63 7.43 -12.19
C PRO A 82 5.26 7.30 -13.58
N LEU A 83 5.61 8.43 -14.21
CA LEU A 83 6.20 8.50 -15.54
C LEU A 83 7.73 8.42 -15.51
N LYS A 84 8.34 8.37 -14.33
CA LYS A 84 9.76 8.08 -14.18
C LYS A 84 10.04 6.61 -14.51
N PRO A 85 10.89 6.31 -15.51
CA PRO A 85 11.26 4.93 -15.82
C PRO A 85 12.01 4.29 -14.65
N SER A 86 11.49 3.18 -14.15
CA SER A 86 12.18 2.34 -13.18
C SER A 86 11.69 0.91 -13.28
N PHE A 87 12.47 -0.04 -12.75
CA PHE A 87 12.03 -1.43 -12.72
C PHE A 87 10.76 -1.57 -11.85
N HIS A 88 10.64 -0.78 -10.78
CA HIS A 88 9.42 -0.75 -9.99
C HIS A 88 8.23 -0.19 -10.76
N SER A 89 8.37 0.91 -11.49
CA SER A 89 7.23 1.52 -12.21
C SER A 89 6.71 0.57 -13.30
N LEU A 90 7.60 -0.07 -14.06
CA LEU A 90 7.23 -1.09 -15.03
C LEU A 90 6.48 -2.26 -14.38
N VAL A 91 7.04 -2.86 -13.33
CA VAL A 91 6.44 -4.00 -12.62
C VAL A 91 5.06 -3.61 -12.07
N THR A 92 4.95 -2.45 -11.44
CA THR A 92 3.68 -1.94 -10.89
C THR A 92 2.64 -1.75 -11.99
N ARG A 93 2.99 -1.13 -13.13
CA ARG A 93 2.06 -1.00 -14.27
C ARG A 93 1.64 -2.37 -14.82
N MET A 94 2.54 -3.37 -14.88
CA MET A 94 2.18 -4.73 -15.31
C MET A 94 1.16 -5.39 -14.39
N PHE A 95 1.36 -5.33 -13.07
CA PHE A 95 0.41 -5.93 -12.11
C PHE A 95 -0.94 -5.20 -12.11
N ILE A 96 -0.97 -3.90 -12.42
CA ILE A 96 -2.23 -3.14 -12.60
C ILE A 96 -2.94 -3.55 -13.90
N LYS A 97 -2.20 -3.63 -15.02
CA LYS A 97 -2.77 -3.91 -16.35
C LYS A 97 -3.14 -5.38 -16.56
N PHE A 98 -2.49 -6.30 -15.87
CA PHE A 98 -2.69 -7.74 -16.05
C PHE A 98 -3.29 -8.38 -14.79
N PRO A 99 -4.63 -8.34 -14.61
CA PRO A 99 -5.28 -8.81 -13.39
C PRO A 99 -5.20 -10.34 -13.20
N PHE A 100 -4.69 -11.07 -14.19
CA PHE A 100 -4.40 -12.50 -14.09
C PHE A 100 -3.03 -12.80 -13.46
N LEU A 101 -2.18 -11.79 -13.23
CA LEU A 101 -0.94 -11.95 -12.49
C LEU A 101 -1.24 -12.08 -10.99
N GLU A 102 -0.78 -13.17 -10.38
CA GLU A 102 -0.96 -13.37 -8.95
C GLU A 102 -0.06 -12.41 -8.16
N ILE A 103 -0.67 -11.48 -7.44
CA ILE A 103 0.07 -10.60 -6.52
C ILE A 103 0.60 -11.48 -5.37
N PRO A 104 1.91 -11.46 -5.11
CA PRO A 104 2.49 -12.22 -4.01
C PRO A 104 1.85 -11.88 -2.68
N LYS A 105 1.57 -12.89 -1.85
CA LYS A 105 1.02 -12.67 -0.52
C LYS A 105 1.96 -11.81 0.32
N PHE A 106 1.40 -10.74 0.90
CA PHE A 106 2.06 -9.91 1.90
C PHE A 106 1.80 -10.52 3.28
N SER A 107 2.75 -11.27 3.83
CA SER A 107 2.71 -11.62 5.25
C SER A 107 3.36 -10.48 6.03
N LYS A 108 2.57 -9.46 6.37
CA LYS A 108 2.97 -8.53 7.43
C LYS A 108 2.44 -9.13 8.73
N SER A 109 3.31 -9.49 9.67
CA SER A 109 2.84 -9.77 11.03
C SER A 109 2.36 -8.44 11.58
N PHE A 110 1.05 -8.25 11.62
CA PHE A 110 0.47 -7.14 12.33
C PHE A 110 0.64 -7.43 13.82
N GLN A 111 1.33 -6.54 14.52
CA GLN A 111 1.25 -6.53 15.97
C GLN A 111 -0.20 -6.25 16.36
N ASN A 112 -0.72 -6.96 17.36
CA ASN A 112 -2.04 -6.65 17.88
C ASN A 112 -2.04 -5.18 18.37
N LEU A 113 -3.11 -4.45 18.05
CA LEU A 113 -3.23 -3.05 18.47
C LEU A 113 -3.13 -2.91 19.99
N THR A 114 -3.69 -3.85 20.73
CA THR A 114 -3.61 -3.90 22.20
C THR A 114 -2.16 -4.06 22.65
N ASP A 115 -1.40 -4.99 22.06
CA ASP A 115 0.01 -5.19 22.40
C ASP A 115 0.83 -3.93 22.10
N SER A 116 0.57 -3.28 20.95
CA SER A 116 1.27 -2.04 20.57
C SER A 116 0.95 -0.86 21.51
N VAL A 117 -0.31 -0.76 21.95
CA VAL A 117 -0.71 0.24 22.95
C VAL A 117 -0.05 -0.06 24.29
N SER A 118 -0.12 -1.30 24.78
CA SER A 118 0.51 -1.70 26.04
C SER A 118 2.02 -1.47 26.05
N GLU A 119 2.72 -1.80 24.97
CA GLU A 119 4.17 -1.53 24.84
C GLU A 119 4.48 -0.04 24.92
N LYS A 120 3.72 0.81 24.22
CA LYS A 120 3.92 2.26 24.26
C LYS A 120 3.59 2.85 25.62
N VAL A 121 2.53 2.40 26.26
CA VAL A 121 2.13 2.83 27.62
C VAL A 121 3.22 2.45 28.63
N ASN A 122 3.73 1.21 28.57
CA ASN A 122 4.82 0.74 29.42
C ASN A 122 6.13 1.51 29.16
N ALA A 123 6.51 1.73 27.90
CA ALA A 123 7.75 2.40 27.54
C ALA A 123 7.81 3.87 27.99
N ASN A 124 6.65 4.51 28.19
CA ASN A 124 6.55 5.88 28.67
C ASN A 124 6.15 5.97 30.15
N ASP A 125 6.11 4.83 30.88
CA ASP A 125 5.69 4.74 32.28
C ASP A 125 4.28 5.32 32.55
N LEU A 126 3.38 5.19 31.57
CA LEU A 126 2.03 5.75 31.60
C LEU A 126 0.97 4.74 32.05
N VAL A 127 1.36 3.59 32.60
CA VAL A 127 0.46 2.47 32.93
C VAL A 127 -0.69 2.94 33.83
N LYS A 128 -0.35 3.65 34.92
CA LYS A 128 -1.33 4.17 35.87
C LYS A 128 -2.30 5.16 35.22
N THR A 129 -1.76 6.11 34.45
CA THR A 129 -2.55 7.12 33.74
C THR A 129 -3.49 6.47 32.72
N TYR A 130 -3.01 5.47 31.99
CA TYR A 130 -3.80 4.75 30.99
C TYR A 130 -4.93 3.94 31.64
N ASP A 131 -4.65 3.25 32.75
CA ASP A 131 -5.66 2.50 33.50
C ASP A 131 -6.71 3.42 34.13
N LEU A 132 -6.29 4.59 34.64
CA LEU A 132 -7.18 5.62 35.16
C LEU A 132 -8.13 6.13 34.07
N ILE A 133 -7.62 6.48 32.89
CA ILE A 133 -8.45 6.93 31.75
C ILE A 133 -9.40 5.81 31.28
N ARG A 134 -8.98 4.55 31.32
CA ARG A 134 -9.82 3.41 30.94
C ARG A 134 -10.94 3.12 31.93
N LYS A 135 -10.73 3.43 33.22
CA LYS A 135 -11.67 3.19 34.32
C LYS A 135 -12.88 4.12 34.28
N TYR A 136 -12.74 5.32 33.71
CA TYR A 136 -13.80 6.33 33.69
C TYR A 136 -14.27 6.63 32.26
N GLU A 137 -15.58 6.56 32.02
CA GLU A 137 -16.17 7.07 30.78
C GLU A 137 -16.13 8.62 30.78
N ALA A 138 -16.23 9.24 29.59
CA ALA A 138 -15.99 10.67 29.33
C ALA A 138 -16.78 11.68 30.21
N ASN A 139 -17.74 11.22 31.01
CA ASN A 139 -18.59 12.04 31.87
C ASN A 139 -18.09 12.17 33.33
N ASN A 140 -17.01 11.49 33.72
CA ASN A 140 -16.52 11.47 35.11
C ASN A 140 -15.15 12.16 35.28
N ILE A 141 -14.89 13.23 34.53
CA ILE A 141 -13.59 13.96 34.56
C ILE A 141 -13.28 14.54 35.96
N ASP A 142 -14.30 14.96 36.71
CA ASP A 142 -14.13 15.51 38.06
C ASP A 142 -13.65 14.45 39.07
N GLU A 143 -14.08 13.18 38.91
CA GLU A 143 -13.62 12.06 39.73
C GLU A 143 -12.16 11.72 39.42
N VAL A 144 -11.80 11.72 38.13
CA VAL A 144 -10.43 11.54 37.63
C VAL A 144 -9.47 12.61 38.19
N LEU A 145 -9.87 13.89 38.12
CA LEU A 145 -9.06 15.00 38.63
C LEU A 145 -8.88 14.92 40.15
N SER A 146 -9.93 14.53 40.87
CA SER A 146 -9.87 14.38 42.33
C SER A 146 -8.92 13.25 42.76
N GLU A 147 -8.95 12.11 42.07
CA GLU A 147 -8.05 10.97 42.34
C GLU A 147 -6.58 11.37 42.08
N LEU A 148 -6.28 12.03 40.96
CA LEU A 148 -4.94 12.51 40.63
C LEU A 148 -4.41 13.57 41.63
N LEU A 149 -5.24 14.52 42.03
CA LEU A 149 -4.84 15.55 43.01
C LEU A 149 -4.55 14.95 44.38
N ASN A 150 -5.32 13.93 44.81
CA ASN A 150 -5.09 13.24 46.06
C ASN A 150 -3.77 12.44 46.03
N GLU A 151 -3.47 11.75 44.94
CA GLU A 151 -2.19 11.04 44.77
C GLU A 151 -0.99 12.00 44.85
N GLU A 152 -1.04 13.16 44.17
CA GLU A 152 0.01 14.18 44.25
C GLU A 152 0.17 14.74 45.67
N LEU A 153 -0.94 15.01 46.37
CA LEU A 153 -0.91 15.48 47.76
C LEU A 153 -0.33 14.43 48.72
N GLU A 154 -0.58 13.14 48.49
CA GLU A 154 0.01 12.06 49.27
C GLU A 154 1.51 11.90 49.00
N ASN A 155 1.94 12.03 47.75
CA ASN A 155 3.35 11.99 47.37
C ASN A 155 4.15 13.13 48.02
N ILE A 156 3.58 14.35 48.06
CA ILE A 156 4.19 15.51 48.75
C ILE A 156 4.34 15.25 50.25
N LYS A 157 3.30 14.70 50.90
CA LYS A 157 3.35 14.37 52.34
C LYS A 157 4.37 13.27 52.65
N ALA A 158 4.51 12.28 51.78
CA ALA A 158 5.48 11.20 51.94
C ALA A 158 6.94 11.72 51.78
N SER A 159 7.18 12.69 50.90
CA SER A 159 8.48 13.35 50.79
C SER A 159 8.84 14.23 52.00
N ASP A 160 7.86 14.93 52.59
CA ASP A 160 8.08 15.76 53.79
C ASP A 160 8.28 14.92 55.07
N SER A 161 7.77 13.68 55.09
CA SER A 161 7.92 12.74 56.21
C SER A 161 9.25 11.96 56.19
N SER A 162 10.08 12.16 55.16
CA SER A 162 11.35 11.46 54.95
C SER A 162 12.60 12.33 55.25
N ILE A 163 12.42 13.45 55.96
CA ILE A 163 13.49 14.34 56.45
C ILE A 163 13.61 14.24 57.98
#